data_AF-A0A6A4GEF2-F1
#
_entry.id   AF-A0A6A4GEF2-F1
#
_cell.length_a   1.000
_cell.length_b   1.000
_cell.length_c   1.000
_cell.angle_alpha   90.00
_cell.angle_beta   90.00
_cell.angle_gamma   90.00
#
_symmetry.space_group_name_H-M   'P 1'
#
loop_
_entity.id
_entity.type
_entity.pdbx_description
1 polymer ?
#
loop_
_entity_poly.entity_id
_entity_poly.type
_entity_poly.pdbx_seq_one_letter_code
_entity_poly.pdbx_strand_id
1 'polypeptide(L)'
;MFALRNIGSPAAVDALAAGFSDDSALFKHEIAFVFGQLLSPHSVPCLLEVLKDGSESDMEWMTRDDSPTVVRESCQVALDMWEYENSGDFQYANGLDKTATSIAVA
;
A
#
# COMPACT_ATOMS: atom_id res chain seq x y z
N MET A 1 -4.96 15.50 7.09
CA MET A 1 -4.37 14.43 6.26
C MET A 1 -2.91 14.72 5.87
N PHE A 2 -2.62 15.68 4.98
CA PHE A 2 -1.25 15.95 4.50
C PHE A 2 -0.23 16.31 5.59
N ALA A 3 -0.66 16.99 6.67
CA ALA A 3 0.22 17.25 7.81
C ALA A 3 0.66 15.95 8.53
N LEU A 4 -0.25 14.98 8.70
CA LEU A 4 0.05 13.70 9.34
C LEU A 4 0.99 12.85 8.47
N ARG A 5 0.78 12.85 7.15
CA ARG A 5 1.73 12.27 6.19
C ARG A 5 3.14 12.82 6.39
N ASN A 6 3.29 14.13 6.49
CA ASN A 6 4.61 14.74 6.63
C ASN A 6 5.26 14.45 7.99
N ILE A 7 4.47 14.13 9.02
CA ILE A 7 4.98 13.70 10.33
C ILE A 7 5.50 12.26 10.26
N GLY A 8 4.75 11.34 9.63
CA GLY A 8 5.19 9.97 9.38
C GLY A 8 5.47 9.11 10.62
N SER A 9 5.15 9.60 11.83
CA SER A 9 5.32 8.84 13.08
C SER A 9 4.28 7.72 13.19
N PRO A 10 4.53 6.66 13.99
CA PRO A 10 3.56 5.60 14.20
C PRO A 10 2.18 6.13 14.64
N ALA A 11 2.17 7.09 15.56
CA ALA A 11 0.92 7.74 16.00
C ALA A 11 0.21 8.53 14.89
N ALA A 12 0.97 9.13 13.95
CA ALA A 12 0.38 9.80 12.78
C ALA A 12 -0.20 8.79 11.78
N VAL A 13 0.44 7.63 11.62
CA VAL A 13 -0.06 6.51 10.80
C VAL A 13 -1.33 5.93 11.42
N ASP A 14 -1.36 5.70 12.74
CA ASP A 14 -2.56 5.23 13.45
C ASP A 14 -3.73 6.23 13.31
N ALA A 15 -3.45 7.53 13.42
CA ALA A 15 -4.45 8.57 13.23
C ALA A 15 -5.00 8.64 11.80
N LEU A 16 -4.17 8.36 10.79
CA LEU A 16 -4.60 8.24 9.40
C LEU A 16 -5.39 6.94 9.17
N ALA A 17 -4.97 5.83 9.77
CA ALA A 17 -5.61 4.52 9.65
C ALA A 17 -7.07 4.53 10.15
N ALA A 18 -7.35 5.32 11.20
CA ALA A 18 -8.73 5.51 11.68
C ALA A 18 -9.70 6.06 10.62
N GLY A 19 -9.19 6.71 9.57
CA GLY A 19 -10.01 7.22 8.47
C GLY A 19 -10.56 6.15 7.52
N PHE A 20 -10.08 4.89 7.60
CA PHE A 20 -10.67 3.79 6.81
C PHE A 20 -12.09 3.43 7.22
N SER A 21 -12.53 3.89 8.40
CA SER A 21 -13.90 3.73 8.90
C SER A 21 -14.89 4.79 8.37
N ASP A 22 -14.46 5.72 7.50
CA ASP A 22 -15.35 6.72 6.90
C ASP A 22 -16.31 6.09 5.86
N ASP A 23 -17.37 6.77 5.45
CA ASP A 23 -18.29 6.27 4.42
C ASP A 23 -17.80 6.56 2.98
N SER A 24 -16.86 7.50 2.83
CA SER A 24 -16.37 7.98 1.53
C SER A 24 -15.26 7.09 0.97
N ALA A 25 -15.56 6.38 -0.13
CA ALA A 25 -14.55 5.65 -0.89
C ALA A 25 -13.39 6.53 -1.35
N LEU A 26 -13.68 7.76 -1.78
CA LEU A 26 -12.66 8.71 -2.21
C LEU A 26 -11.71 9.08 -1.08
N PHE A 27 -12.24 9.21 0.14
CA PHE A 27 -11.41 9.50 1.31
C PHE A 27 -10.53 8.29 1.67
N LYS A 28 -11.08 7.08 1.67
CA LYS A 28 -10.31 5.84 1.89
C LYS A 28 -9.23 5.63 0.83
N HIS A 29 -9.55 5.92 -0.43
CA HIS A 29 -8.59 5.91 -1.55
C HIS A 29 -7.42 6.86 -1.27
N GLU A 30 -7.71 8.11 -0.85
CA GLU A 30 -6.67 9.07 -0.50
C GLU A 30 -5.80 8.58 0.67
N ILE A 31 -6.38 7.88 1.67
CA ILE A 31 -5.60 7.31 2.79
C ILE A 31 -4.64 6.22 2.27
N ALA A 32 -5.14 5.29 1.46
CA ALA A 32 -4.32 4.26 0.85
C ALA A 32 -3.20 4.87 -0.02
N PHE A 33 -3.50 5.92 -0.77
CA PHE A 33 -2.51 6.66 -1.55
C PHE A 33 -1.43 7.29 -0.65
N VAL A 34 -1.83 7.94 0.45
CA VAL A 34 -0.90 8.49 1.44
C VAL A 34 -0.03 7.40 2.08
N PHE A 35 -0.58 6.21 2.34
CA PHE A 35 0.19 5.09 2.90
C PHE A 35 1.23 4.57 1.90
N GLY A 36 0.88 4.45 0.62
CA GLY A 36 1.83 4.12 -0.44
C GLY A 36 2.97 5.15 -0.56
N GLN A 37 2.70 6.43 -0.31
CA GLN A 37 3.74 7.47 -0.29
C GLN A 37 4.59 7.47 0.99
N LEU A 38 4.02 7.05 2.12
CA LEU A 38 4.72 6.98 3.40
C LEU A 38 5.70 5.80 3.45
N LEU A 39 5.39 4.69 2.75
CA LEU A 39 6.16 3.45 2.77
C LEU A 39 6.48 2.97 4.19
N SER A 40 5.59 3.26 5.14
CA SER A 40 5.80 2.92 6.54
C SER A 40 5.44 1.46 6.80
N PRO A 41 6.30 0.66 7.47
CA PRO A 41 5.93 -0.69 7.90
C PRO A 41 4.75 -0.67 8.87
N HIS A 42 4.51 0.45 9.57
CA HIS A 42 3.39 0.60 10.50
C HIS A 42 2.03 0.68 9.80
N SER A 43 1.98 1.05 8.52
CA SER A 43 0.73 1.07 7.74
C SER A 43 0.33 -0.30 7.17
N VAL A 44 1.28 -1.24 7.04
CA VAL A 44 1.06 -2.55 6.40
C VAL A 44 -0.05 -3.37 7.07
N PRO A 45 -0.09 -3.51 8.42
CA PRO A 45 -1.16 -4.26 9.07
C PRO A 45 -2.55 -3.70 8.75
N CYS A 46 -2.69 -2.37 8.75
CA CYS A 46 -3.96 -1.71 8.43
C CYS A 46 -4.41 -1.98 6.99
N LEU A 47 -3.50 -1.86 6.01
CA LEU A 47 -3.80 -2.16 4.60
C LEU A 47 -4.24 -3.61 4.41
N LEU A 48 -3.59 -4.56 5.09
CA LEU A 48 -3.95 -5.97 5.04
C LEU A 48 -5.33 -6.23 5.67
N GLU A 49 -5.66 -5.59 6.79
CA GLU A 49 -6.98 -5.72 7.41
C GLU A 49 -8.10 -5.20 6.49
N VAL A 50 -7.91 -4.05 5.84
CA VAL A 50 -8.87 -3.49 4.86
C VAL A 50 -9.08 -4.45 3.68
N LEU A 51 -8.02 -5.12 3.22
CA LEU A 51 -8.12 -6.10 2.13
C LEU A 51 -8.80 -7.41 2.55
N LYS A 52 -8.70 -7.81 3.83
CA LYS A 52 -9.36 -9.00 4.38
C LYS A 52 -10.85 -8.77 4.64
N ASP A 53 -11.22 -7.60 5.15
CA ASP A 53 -12.60 -7.29 5.52
C ASP A 53 -13.54 -7.14 4.31
N GLY A 54 -12.97 -6.99 3.11
CA GLY A 54 -13.71 -7.03 1.85
C GLY A 54 -14.37 -8.38 1.52
N SER A 55 -14.38 -9.39 2.41
CA SER A 55 -15.01 -10.68 2.13
C SER A 55 -16.40 -10.91 2.74
N GLU A 56 -16.76 -10.49 3.97
CA GLU A 56 -18.07 -10.95 4.53
C GLU A 56 -18.85 -10.07 5.54
N SER A 57 -18.40 -8.88 5.97
CA SER A 57 -19.04 -8.24 7.16
C SER A 57 -19.86 -6.95 6.94
N ASP A 58 -19.68 -6.20 5.84
CA ASP A 58 -20.31 -4.88 5.72
C ASP A 58 -20.79 -4.58 4.28
N MET A 59 -21.74 -5.40 3.81
CA MET A 59 -22.30 -5.38 2.45
C MET A 59 -23.05 -4.09 2.05
N GLU A 60 -23.24 -3.12 2.95
CA GLU A 60 -24.04 -1.93 2.64
C GLU A 60 -23.35 -0.97 1.65
N TRP A 61 -22.01 -0.86 1.69
CA TRP A 61 -21.24 0.00 0.76
C TRP A 61 -20.74 -0.74 -0.50
N MET A 62 -20.85 -2.07 -0.55
CA MET A 62 -20.53 -2.91 -1.73
C MET A 62 -21.55 -2.79 -2.87
N THR A 63 -22.71 -2.18 -2.62
CA THR A 63 -23.78 -1.97 -3.62
C THR A 63 -23.62 -0.69 -4.44
N ARG A 64 -22.59 0.13 -4.16
CA ARG A 64 -22.20 1.30 -4.97
C ARG A 64 -21.27 0.88 -6.11
N ASP A 65 -21.66 1.21 -7.34
CA ASP A 65 -21.10 0.69 -8.61
C ASP A 65 -19.59 0.95 -8.81
N ASP A 66 -19.01 1.96 -8.14
CA ASP A 66 -17.64 2.46 -8.37
C ASP A 66 -16.70 2.35 -7.15
N SER A 67 -17.25 2.11 -5.96
CA SER A 67 -16.61 2.36 -4.67
C SER A 67 -15.74 1.22 -4.10
N PRO A 68 -16.05 -0.09 -4.26
CA PRO A 68 -15.29 -1.14 -3.58
C PRO A 68 -13.98 -1.52 -4.26
N THR A 69 -13.94 -1.46 -5.58
CA THR A 69 -12.74 -1.82 -6.36
C THR A 69 -11.63 -0.79 -6.15
N VAL A 70 -11.95 0.50 -6.17
CA VAL A 70 -10.94 1.57 -6.08
C VAL A 70 -10.17 1.53 -4.76
N VAL A 71 -10.84 1.34 -3.62
CA VAL A 71 -10.17 1.29 -2.32
C VAL A 71 -9.30 0.04 -2.21
N ARG A 72 -9.81 -1.11 -2.64
CA ARG A 72 -9.09 -2.38 -2.64
C ARG A 72 -7.83 -2.31 -3.51
N GLU A 73 -7.96 -1.84 -4.75
CA GLU A 73 -6.82 -1.68 -5.67
C GLU A 73 -5.80 -0.68 -5.12
N SER A 74 -6.26 0.40 -4.48
CA SER A 74 -5.36 1.38 -3.87
C SER A 74 -4.56 0.79 -2.71
N CYS A 75 -5.19 -0.04 -1.88
CA CYS A 75 -4.50 -0.73 -0.80
C CYS A 75 -3.49 -1.75 -1.32
N GLN A 76 -3.83 -2.47 -2.40
CA GLN A 76 -2.89 -3.38 -3.06
C GLN A 76 -1.68 -2.63 -3.61
N VAL A 77 -1.89 -1.54 -4.34
CA VAL A 77 -0.79 -0.71 -4.87
C VAL A 77 0.09 -0.17 -3.74
N ALA A 78 -0.49 0.27 -2.63
CA ALA A 78 0.29 0.73 -1.48
C ALA A 78 1.17 -0.37 -0.86
N LEU A 79 0.66 -1.60 -0.78
CA LEU A 79 1.44 -2.76 -0.33
C LEU A 79 2.52 -3.12 -1.34
N ASP A 80 2.21 -3.15 -2.63
CA ASP A 80 3.18 -3.44 -3.69
C ASP A 80 4.33 -2.42 -3.69
N MET A 81 4.02 -1.14 -3.50
CA MET A 81 5.03 -0.09 -3.36
C MET A 81 5.93 -0.33 -2.14
N TRP A 82 5.35 -0.71 -1.00
CA TRP A 82 6.11 -1.03 0.22
C TRP A 82 6.98 -2.27 0.05
N GLU A 83 6.45 -3.34 -0.56
CA GLU A 83 7.21 -4.55 -0.86
C GLU A 83 8.36 -4.25 -1.83
N TYR A 84 8.11 -3.44 -2.86
CA TYR A 84 9.14 -3.04 -3.81
C TYR A 84 10.30 -2.33 -3.11
N GLU A 85 10.02 -1.35 -2.25
CA GLU A 85 11.07 -0.62 -1.52
C GLU A 85 11.84 -1.52 -0.54
N ASN A 86 11.18 -2.49 0.10
CA ASN A 86 11.81 -3.36 1.09
C ASN A 86 12.45 -4.63 0.50
N SER A 87 12.12 -5.01 -0.73
CA SER A 87 12.68 -6.19 -1.40
C SER A 87 14.14 -5.99 -1.83
N GLY A 88 14.63 -4.75 -1.89
CA GLY A 88 16.00 -4.44 -2.28
C GLY A 88 16.29 -4.67 -3.77
N ASP A 89 15.26 -4.98 -4.57
CA ASP A 89 15.35 -5.22 -6.01
C ASP A 89 15.48 -3.91 -6.81
N PHE A 90 16.57 -3.16 -6.57
CA PHE A 90 16.92 -2.03 -7.42
C PHE A 90 17.59 -2.52 -8.72
N GLN A 91 16.76 -2.89 -9.70
CA GLN A 91 17.14 -3.62 -10.91
C GLN A 91 17.73 -2.75 -12.05
N TYR A 92 18.35 -1.60 -11.78
CA TYR A 92 18.90 -0.75 -12.86
C TYR A 92 20.19 -1.29 -13.49
N ALA A 93 20.98 -2.09 -12.76
CA ALA A 93 22.30 -2.58 -13.19
C ALA A 93 22.44 -4.12 -13.19
N ASN A 94 21.41 -4.87 -12.77
CA ASN A 94 21.46 -6.34 -12.69
C ASN A 94 21.54 -7.05 -14.06
N GLY A 95 21.44 -6.32 -15.16
CA GLY A 95 21.74 -6.84 -16.50
C GLY A 95 23.23 -7.15 -16.74
N LEU A 96 24.13 -6.55 -15.95
CA LEU A 96 25.59 -6.75 -16.08
C LEU A 96 26.13 -7.86 -15.17
N ASP A 97 25.44 -8.17 -14.06
CA ASP A 97 25.88 -9.19 -13.10
C ASP A 97 25.70 -10.62 -13.65
N LYS A 98 24.63 -10.84 -14.44
CA LYS A 98 24.35 -12.13 -15.09
C LYS A 98 25.31 -12.49 -16.23
N THR A 99 26.03 -11.51 -16.80
CA THR A 99 26.98 -11.77 -17.90
C THR A 99 28.39 -12.11 -17.39
N ALA A 100 28.77 -11.66 -16.21
CA ALA A 100 30.11 -11.92 -15.65
C ALA A 100 30.31 -13.38 -15.21
N THR A 101 29.25 -14.06 -14.75
CA THR A 101 29.34 -15.44 -14.24
C THR A 101 29.52 -16.49 -15.35
N SER A 102 29.05 -16.23 -16.57
CA SER A 102 29.16 -17.19 -17.69
C SER A 102 30.53 -17.22 -18.38
N ILE A 103 31.42 -16.27 -18.10
CA ILE A 103 32.73 -16.18 -18.77
C ILE A 103 33.84 -16.86 -17.93
N ALA A 104 33.59 -17.13 -16.64
CA ALA A 104 34.60 -17.73 -15.74
C ALA A 104 34.64 -19.27 -15.77
N VAL A 105 33.90 -19.94 -16.67
CA VAL A 105 33.88 -21.42 -16.81
C VAL A 105 34.17 -21.85 -18.26
N ALA A 106 35.22 -21.29 -18.86
CA ALA A 106 35.78 -21.77 -20.12
C ALA A 106 37.32 -21.75 -20.08
#